data_AF-A0A433Y691-F1
#
_entry.id   AF-A0A433Y691-F1
#
_cell.length_a   1.000
_cell.length_b   1.000
_cell.length_c   1.000
_cell.angle_alpha   90.00
_cell.angle_beta   90.00
_cell.angle_gamma   90.00
#
_symmetry.space_group_name_H-M   'P 1'
#
loop_
_entity.id
_entity.type
_entity.pdbx_description
1 polymer ?
#
loop_
_entity_poly.entity_id
_entity_poly.type
_entity_poly.pdbx_seq_one_letter_code
_entity_poly.pdbx_strand_id
1 'polypeptide(L)'
;MKAIVVLSLLLVLMGCSGGLNSKDEPISPNATNSTNELKQPIGIETTDVTFNDFIVPSEYQLKRNLSHSDIDATYRLYEFEVGNSLQEIEDWIRSESSRLGGEIMERYTFDTKSEESMDLIVLLPSKVGTRIISTYTPRYMDKKHLVIEETLIKQPRTIDQNYEDHALVIYTPTENGLIKESFKGNYYHQHTDIFSVYFYTQAFFQELIEVNKYNLELKYDMTKDELDYTVGYFDKEGNEMDPYDITDENRDEFTFGIQLKKDFLPRDETQRELILFNWAKTVLIGDKADSRVYEGSEKVNFLSAGKVFKSFTLYELVT
;
A
#
# COMPACT_ATOMS: atom_id res chain seq x y z
N MET A 1 10.64 -7.40 -38.46
CA MET A 1 9.97 -8.65 -38.04
C MET A 1 11.00 -9.48 -37.26
N LYS A 2 10.69 -9.84 -36.00
CA LYS A 2 11.52 -10.52 -34.96
C LYS A 2 12.68 -9.68 -34.37
N ALA A 3 13.00 -9.68 -33.07
CA ALA A 3 12.38 -10.04 -31.79
C ALA A 3 13.34 -9.51 -30.67
N ILE A 4 12.83 -9.47 -29.44
CA ILE A 4 13.32 -8.87 -28.18
C ILE A 4 14.53 -9.59 -27.54
N VAL A 5 15.20 -8.92 -26.57
CA VAL A 5 15.61 -9.35 -25.18
C VAL A 5 16.84 -8.50 -24.77
N VAL A 6 16.75 -7.48 -23.90
CA VAL A 6 16.53 -7.40 -22.42
C VAL A 6 17.80 -7.53 -21.57
N LEU A 7 17.94 -6.56 -20.65
CA LEU A 7 18.74 -6.48 -19.40
C LEU A 7 20.27 -6.37 -19.48
N SER A 8 20.78 -5.29 -18.86
CA SER A 8 21.85 -5.32 -17.86
C SER A 8 21.98 -3.94 -17.20
N LEU A 9 21.41 -3.75 -16.02
CA LEU A 9 21.98 -2.79 -15.06
C LEU A 9 22.49 -3.61 -13.87
N LEU A 10 23.79 -3.84 -13.90
CA LEU A 10 24.59 -4.47 -12.85
C LEU A 10 24.90 -3.36 -11.83
N LEU A 11 24.46 -3.50 -10.58
CA LEU A 11 25.02 -2.73 -9.46
C LEU A 11 26.00 -3.63 -8.71
N VAL A 12 27.24 -3.15 -8.70
CA VAL A 12 28.46 -3.83 -8.29
C VAL A 12 28.54 -3.86 -6.76
N LEU A 13 28.68 -5.07 -6.21
CA LEU A 13 29.27 -5.35 -4.90
C LEU A 13 30.80 -5.20 -5.00
N MET A 14 31.37 -4.20 -4.33
CA MET A 14 32.71 -4.17 -3.72
C MET A 14 32.66 -3.09 -2.63
N GLY A 15 32.97 -3.30 -1.36
CA GLY A 15 33.95 -4.19 -0.77
C GLY A 15 35.07 -3.36 -0.17
N CYS A 16 35.01 -3.06 1.13
CA CYS A 16 36.18 -2.68 1.92
C CYS A 16 36.25 -3.62 3.12
N SER A 17 37.26 -4.48 3.11
CA SER A 17 37.65 -5.38 4.18
C SER A 17 39.01 -4.98 4.75
N GLY A 18 39.18 -5.21 6.06
CA GLY A 18 40.44 -5.18 6.80
C GLY A 18 40.31 -4.49 8.16
N GLY A 19 40.55 -5.12 9.31
CA GLY A 19 40.98 -6.48 9.60
C GLY A 19 41.15 -6.74 11.12
N LEU A 20 40.99 -8.01 11.48
CA LEU A 20 41.71 -8.85 12.46
C LEU A 20 41.88 -8.48 13.96
N ASN A 21 41.55 -9.53 14.75
CA ASN A 21 41.86 -9.92 16.14
C ASN A 21 40.93 -9.36 17.22
N SER A 22 40.29 -10.18 18.08
CA SER A 22 40.93 -11.24 18.86
C SER A 22 39.99 -12.30 19.46
N LYS A 23 40.49 -13.54 19.47
CA LYS A 23 40.40 -14.61 20.49
C LYS A 23 39.17 -15.52 20.57
N ASP A 24 39.49 -16.79 20.35
CA ASP A 24 38.75 -18.02 20.63
C ASP A 24 38.31 -18.17 22.09
N GLU A 25 37.09 -18.65 22.29
CA GLU A 25 36.78 -19.65 23.31
C GLU A 25 35.98 -20.81 22.66
N PRO A 26 36.29 -22.07 22.98
CA PRO A 26 35.60 -23.22 22.38
C PRO A 26 34.33 -23.54 23.19
N ILE A 27 33.16 -23.42 22.57
CA ILE A 27 31.92 -23.96 23.15
C ILE A 27 31.68 -25.34 22.54
N SER A 28 31.80 -26.36 23.40
CA SER A 28 31.51 -27.77 23.11
C SER A 28 30.03 -27.98 22.76
N PRO A 29 29.68 -28.94 21.88
CA PRO A 29 28.33 -29.10 21.38
C PRO A 29 27.49 -29.89 22.37
N ASN A 30 26.51 -29.23 23.00
CA ASN A 30 25.32 -29.92 23.49
C ASN A 30 24.14 -29.48 22.62
N ALA A 31 24.04 -30.13 21.46
CA ALA A 31 22.83 -30.15 20.65
C ALA A 31 21.77 -30.97 21.40
N THR A 32 20.98 -30.30 22.23
CA THR A 32 19.63 -30.79 22.53
C THR A 32 18.78 -30.43 21.33
N ASN A 33 18.57 -31.41 20.45
CA ASN A 33 17.59 -31.36 19.37
C ASN A 33 16.21 -31.08 19.99
N SER A 34 15.81 -29.81 20.05
CA SER A 34 14.40 -29.45 20.08
C SER A 34 14.00 -29.18 18.63
N THR A 35 13.77 -30.25 17.89
CA THR A 35 12.96 -30.18 16.68
C THR A 35 11.58 -29.73 17.12
N ASN A 36 11.32 -28.42 17.01
CA ASN A 36 9.95 -27.90 16.91
C ASN A 36 9.40 -28.39 15.56
N GLU A 37 9.09 -29.69 15.49
CA GLU A 37 8.12 -30.17 14.53
C GLU A 37 6.80 -29.52 14.92
N LEU A 38 6.37 -28.52 14.15
CA LEU A 38 4.98 -28.10 14.11
C LEU A 38 4.16 -29.36 13.86
N LYS A 39 3.54 -29.88 14.93
CA LYS A 39 2.55 -30.94 14.79
C LYS A 39 1.37 -30.33 14.03
N GLN A 40 1.25 -30.66 12.75
CA GLN A 40 -0.01 -30.46 12.04
C GLN A 40 -1.12 -31.13 12.84
N PRO A 41 -2.22 -30.42 13.19
CA PRO A 41 -3.34 -31.06 13.84
C PRO A 41 -3.91 -32.13 12.91
N ILE A 42 -4.17 -33.28 13.50
CA ILE A 42 -4.76 -34.46 12.87
C ILE A 42 -6.12 -34.08 12.26
N GLY A 43 -6.22 -34.19 10.93
CA GLY A 43 -7.43 -34.64 10.22
C GLY A 43 -8.73 -33.87 10.44
N ILE A 44 -8.71 -32.53 10.37
CA ILE A 44 -9.93 -31.79 10.03
C ILE A 44 -9.98 -31.78 8.51
N GLU A 45 -11.06 -32.27 7.89
CA GLU A 45 -11.33 -31.98 6.48
C GLU A 45 -11.23 -30.46 6.34
N THR A 46 -10.16 -29.93 5.74
CA THR A 46 -9.93 -28.49 5.67
C THR A 46 -11.08 -27.89 4.86
N THR A 47 -12.11 -27.39 5.53
CA THR A 47 -13.14 -26.57 4.90
C THR A 47 -12.43 -25.38 4.26
N ASP A 48 -12.81 -25.02 3.04
CA ASP A 48 -12.27 -23.80 2.42
C ASP A 48 -12.94 -22.63 3.13
N VAL A 49 -12.26 -22.08 4.14
CA VAL A 49 -12.75 -20.99 4.97
C VAL A 49 -12.42 -19.67 4.29
N THR A 50 -13.32 -18.69 4.37
CA THR A 50 -13.19 -17.35 3.79
C THR A 50 -13.50 -16.27 4.84
N PHE A 51 -13.23 -14.99 4.53
CA PHE A 51 -13.67 -13.91 5.41
C PHE A 51 -15.19 -13.87 5.61
N ASN A 52 -15.97 -14.29 4.62
CA ASN A 52 -17.44 -14.32 4.74
C ASN A 52 -17.95 -15.30 5.79
N ASP A 53 -17.11 -16.19 6.29
CA ASP A 53 -17.44 -17.11 7.38
C ASP A 53 -17.27 -16.46 8.77
N PHE A 54 -16.71 -15.24 8.84
CA PHE A 54 -16.66 -14.42 10.05
C PHE A 54 -18.06 -13.88 10.38
N ILE A 55 -18.42 -13.92 11.67
CA ILE A 55 -19.60 -13.27 12.21
C ILE A 55 -19.21 -11.82 12.50
N VAL A 56 -19.42 -10.96 11.50
CA VAL A 56 -19.13 -9.53 11.61
C VAL A 56 -20.12 -8.86 12.60
N PRO A 57 -19.63 -8.06 13.57
CA PRO A 57 -20.49 -7.34 14.51
C PRO A 57 -21.51 -6.46 13.78
N SER A 58 -22.75 -6.43 14.28
CA SER A 58 -23.87 -5.73 13.62
C SER A 58 -23.68 -4.21 13.51
N GLU A 59 -22.84 -3.66 14.38
CA GLU A 59 -22.46 -2.26 14.45
C GLU A 59 -21.41 -1.86 13.40
N TYR A 60 -20.74 -2.81 12.74
CA TYR A 60 -19.75 -2.50 11.71
C TYR A 60 -20.45 -2.14 10.40
N GLN A 61 -20.38 -0.87 10.04
CA GLN A 61 -21.03 -0.40 8.82
C GLN A 61 -20.12 -0.62 7.62
N LEU A 62 -20.48 -1.57 6.74
CA LEU A 62 -19.78 -1.80 5.48
C LEU A 62 -19.82 -0.54 4.59
N LYS A 63 -18.64 -0.01 4.25
CA LYS A 63 -18.44 1.12 3.33
C LYS A 63 -17.99 0.67 1.96
N ARG A 64 -17.07 -0.30 1.88
CA ARG A 64 -16.56 -0.83 0.61
C ARG A 64 -16.53 -2.34 0.63
N ASN A 65 -16.85 -2.92 -0.53
CA ASN A 65 -16.64 -4.33 -0.85
C ASN A 65 -16.16 -4.39 -2.30
N LEU A 66 -14.84 -4.44 -2.46
CA LEU A 66 -14.17 -4.42 -3.76
C LEU A 66 -13.47 -5.75 -3.99
N SER A 67 -13.25 -6.11 -5.25
CA SER A 67 -12.50 -7.31 -5.60
C SER A 67 -11.60 -7.09 -6.80
N HIS A 68 -10.50 -7.82 -6.80
CA HIS A 68 -9.53 -7.84 -7.89
C HIS A 68 -9.03 -9.27 -8.07
N SER A 69 -8.54 -9.59 -9.26
CA SER A 69 -7.86 -10.86 -9.50
C SER A 69 -6.84 -10.66 -10.60
N ASP A 70 -5.68 -11.27 -10.41
CA ASP A 70 -4.64 -11.35 -11.43
C ASP A 70 -4.33 -12.82 -11.72
N ILE A 71 -3.19 -13.10 -12.35
CA ILE A 71 -2.79 -14.46 -12.70
C ILE A 71 -2.44 -15.31 -11.46
N ASP A 72 -1.94 -14.70 -10.40
CA ASP A 72 -1.35 -15.38 -9.24
C ASP A 72 -2.31 -15.46 -8.04
N ALA A 73 -3.24 -14.52 -7.92
CA ALA A 73 -4.11 -14.42 -6.76
C ALA A 73 -5.49 -13.80 -7.04
N THR A 74 -6.36 -13.98 -6.06
CA THR A 74 -7.68 -13.32 -5.96
C THR A 74 -7.70 -12.50 -4.69
N TYR A 75 -8.14 -11.26 -4.79
CA TYR A 75 -8.16 -10.28 -3.71
C TYR A 75 -9.58 -9.79 -3.45
N ARG A 76 -9.94 -9.59 -2.20
CA ARG A 76 -11.17 -8.92 -1.78
C ARG A 76 -10.87 -7.93 -0.67
N LEU A 77 -11.41 -6.72 -0.81
CA LEU A 77 -11.28 -5.66 0.17
C LEU A 77 -12.63 -5.42 0.82
N TYR A 78 -12.70 -5.53 2.13
CA TYR A 78 -13.83 -5.08 2.93
C TYR A 78 -13.37 -3.90 3.77
N GLU A 79 -14.15 -2.82 3.74
CA GLU A 79 -13.88 -1.66 4.59
C GLU A 79 -15.13 -1.32 5.39
N PHE A 80 -14.96 -1.24 6.70
CA PHE A 80 -16.00 -0.93 7.66
C PHE A 80 -15.67 0.38 8.37
N GLU A 81 -16.68 1.21 8.63
CA GLU A 81 -16.59 2.25 9.66
C GLU A 81 -16.93 1.60 10.99
N VAL A 82 -16.07 1.81 12.00
CA VAL A 82 -16.14 1.13 13.30
C VAL A 82 -16.06 2.14 14.44
N GLY A 83 -16.87 1.94 15.49
CA GLY A 83 -16.85 2.78 16.70
C GLY A 83 -16.05 2.18 17.87
N ASN A 84 -15.65 0.92 17.75
CA ASN A 84 -15.02 0.15 18.83
C ASN A 84 -13.54 0.52 19.02
N SER A 85 -13.03 0.24 20.22
CA SER A 85 -11.61 0.34 20.55
C SER A 85 -10.76 -0.64 19.72
N LEU A 86 -9.45 -0.41 19.59
CA LEU A 86 -8.58 -1.33 18.85
C LEU A 86 -8.53 -2.72 19.50
N GLN A 87 -8.48 -2.75 20.83
CA GLN A 87 -8.51 -4.00 21.59
C GLN A 87 -9.76 -4.83 21.27
N GLU A 88 -10.95 -4.22 21.24
CA GLU A 88 -12.19 -4.95 20.92
C GLU A 88 -12.20 -5.52 19.50
N ILE A 89 -11.64 -4.77 18.53
CA ILE A 89 -11.52 -5.24 17.15
C ILE A 89 -10.53 -6.40 17.06
N GLU A 90 -9.38 -6.29 17.72
CA GLU A 90 -8.37 -7.33 17.80
C GLU A 90 -8.92 -8.61 18.46
N ASP A 91 -9.57 -8.48 19.61
CA ASP A 91 -10.19 -9.60 20.33
C ASP A 91 -11.22 -10.31 19.45
N TRP A 92 -12.01 -9.56 18.69
CA TRP A 92 -12.97 -10.12 17.72
C TRP A 92 -12.27 -10.89 16.60
N ILE A 93 -11.25 -10.31 15.94
CA ILE A 93 -10.50 -11.00 14.88
C ILE A 93 -9.84 -12.26 15.43
N ARG A 94 -9.23 -12.20 16.61
CA ARG A 94 -8.57 -13.34 17.24
C ARG A 94 -9.55 -14.46 17.57
N SER A 95 -10.72 -14.10 18.13
CA SER A 95 -11.80 -15.05 18.42
C SER A 95 -12.32 -15.72 17.16
N GLU A 96 -12.65 -14.95 16.12
CA GLU A 96 -13.20 -15.49 14.87
C GLU A 96 -12.18 -16.33 14.11
N SER A 97 -10.92 -15.90 14.07
CA SER A 97 -9.83 -16.67 13.48
C SER A 97 -9.66 -18.02 14.19
N SER A 98 -9.64 -18.03 15.53
CA SER A 98 -9.54 -19.27 16.31
C SER A 98 -10.74 -20.19 16.08
N ARG A 99 -11.97 -19.64 16.05
CA ARG A 99 -13.20 -20.39 15.78
C ARG A 99 -13.17 -21.08 14.42
N LEU A 100 -12.57 -20.42 13.43
CA LEU A 100 -12.46 -20.89 12.06
C LEU A 100 -11.20 -21.74 11.80
N GLY A 101 -10.38 -22.00 12.82
CA GLY A 101 -9.14 -22.79 12.69
C GLY A 101 -8.00 -22.05 11.99
N GLY A 102 -8.06 -20.72 11.96
CA GLY A 102 -6.99 -19.86 11.44
C GLY A 102 -5.81 -19.72 12.41
N GLU A 103 -4.66 -19.41 11.84
CA GLU A 103 -3.43 -19.09 12.56
C GLU A 103 -3.17 -17.59 12.46
N ILE A 104 -2.84 -16.95 13.58
CA ILE A 104 -2.58 -15.51 13.62
C ILE A 104 -1.09 -15.28 13.68
N MET A 105 -0.62 -14.44 12.78
CA MET A 105 0.74 -13.98 12.68
C MET A 105 0.76 -12.47 12.91
N GLU A 106 1.49 -12.04 13.92
CA GLU A 106 1.70 -10.62 14.20
C GLU A 106 2.74 -10.11 13.20
N ARG A 107 2.41 -9.03 12.48
CA ARG A 107 3.37 -8.40 11.58
C ARG A 107 4.51 -7.77 12.36
N TYR A 108 5.70 -7.82 11.78
CA TYR A 108 6.80 -7.00 12.28
C TYR A 108 6.49 -5.54 11.99
N THR A 109 6.01 -4.80 12.98
CA THR A 109 5.84 -3.36 12.87
C THR A 109 7.13 -2.68 13.33
N PHE A 110 7.64 -1.71 12.55
CA PHE A 110 8.74 -0.85 12.99
C PHE A 110 8.34 0.02 14.21
N ASP A 111 7.04 0.15 14.49
CA ASP A 111 6.48 0.70 15.73
C ASP A 111 5.69 -0.35 16.47
N THR A 112 6.36 -1.11 17.32
CA THR A 112 5.72 -1.90 18.38
C THR A 112 5.15 -1.01 19.49
N LYS A 113 5.03 0.31 19.28
CA LYS A 113 4.69 1.32 20.31
C LYS A 113 3.49 2.20 19.99
N SER A 114 2.95 2.20 18.76
CA SER A 114 1.70 2.92 18.54
C SER A 114 0.56 2.04 19.04
N GLU A 115 -0.06 2.41 20.17
CA GLU A 115 -1.33 1.83 20.63
C GLU A 115 -2.50 2.13 19.66
N GLU A 116 -2.20 2.51 18.41
CA GLU A 116 -3.08 3.23 17.50
C GLU A 116 -3.36 2.50 16.19
N SER A 117 -2.64 1.42 15.90
CA SER A 117 -2.82 0.61 14.68
C SER A 117 -2.87 -0.89 15.01
N MET A 118 -3.73 -1.62 14.31
CA MET A 118 -3.79 -3.08 14.37
C MET A 118 -3.43 -3.63 13.00
N ASP A 119 -2.32 -4.39 12.95
CA ASP A 119 -1.80 -4.99 11.73
C ASP A 119 -1.55 -6.49 11.95
N LEU A 120 -2.57 -7.29 11.66
CA LEU A 120 -2.58 -8.73 11.83
C LEU A 120 -2.62 -9.41 10.46
N ILE A 121 -1.88 -10.50 10.34
CA ILE A 121 -2.02 -11.48 9.27
C ILE A 121 -2.69 -12.71 9.86
N VAL A 122 -3.78 -13.15 9.24
CA VAL A 122 -4.44 -14.42 9.59
C VAL A 122 -4.32 -15.38 8.42
N LEU A 123 -3.74 -16.55 8.66
CA LEU A 123 -3.76 -17.67 7.73
C LEU A 123 -5.03 -18.49 7.96
N LEU A 124 -5.92 -18.50 6.97
CA LEU A 124 -7.14 -19.31 7.03
C LEU A 124 -6.93 -20.66 6.35
N PRO A 125 -7.53 -21.75 6.87
CA PRO A 125 -7.52 -23.04 6.20
C PRO A 125 -8.08 -22.92 4.77
N SER A 126 -7.33 -23.40 3.79
CA SER A 126 -7.81 -23.51 2.40
C SER A 126 -7.41 -24.84 1.77
N LYS A 127 -8.27 -25.33 0.88
CA LYS A 127 -8.00 -26.51 0.04
C LYS A 127 -7.12 -26.19 -1.16
N VAL A 128 -7.01 -24.91 -1.52
CA VAL A 128 -6.32 -24.44 -2.73
C VAL A 128 -5.43 -23.26 -2.37
N GLY A 129 -4.13 -23.39 -2.61
CA GLY A 129 -3.21 -22.28 -2.39
C GLY A 129 -3.07 -21.87 -0.91
N THR A 130 -2.78 -20.59 -0.69
CA THR A 130 -2.66 -19.98 0.66
C THR A 130 -3.67 -18.85 0.77
N ARG A 131 -4.54 -18.89 1.79
CA ARG A 131 -5.50 -17.80 2.08
C ARG A 131 -5.02 -16.98 3.27
N ILE A 132 -5.01 -15.67 3.07
CA ILE A 132 -4.53 -14.68 4.02
C ILE A 132 -5.63 -13.66 4.24
N ILE A 133 -5.82 -13.24 5.49
CA ILE A 133 -6.55 -12.05 5.85
C ILE A 133 -5.56 -11.06 6.45
N SER A 134 -5.41 -9.91 5.82
CA SER A 134 -4.61 -8.80 6.34
C SER A 134 -5.54 -7.70 6.83
N THR A 135 -5.21 -7.10 7.97
CA THR A 135 -6.07 -6.13 8.62
C THR A 135 -5.37 -4.79 8.78
N TYR A 136 -6.07 -3.70 8.51
CA TYR A 136 -5.55 -2.34 8.69
C TYR A 136 -6.60 -1.47 9.37
N THR A 137 -6.18 -0.50 10.17
CA THR A 137 -7.09 0.42 10.85
C THR A 137 -6.80 1.89 10.53
N PRO A 138 -6.94 2.32 9.27
CA PRO A 138 -6.68 3.70 8.91
C PRO A 138 -7.66 4.63 9.62
N ARG A 139 -7.18 5.82 9.99
CA ARG A 139 -8.01 6.90 10.53
C ARG A 139 -8.19 7.96 9.46
N TYR A 140 -9.44 8.34 9.22
CA TYR A 140 -9.78 9.46 8.35
C TYR A 140 -10.49 10.52 9.20
N MET A 141 -9.78 11.61 9.53
CA MET A 141 -10.30 12.64 10.44
C MET A 141 -10.70 12.03 11.80
N ASP A 142 -11.96 12.16 12.19
CA ASP A 142 -12.56 11.62 13.41
C ASP A 142 -13.13 10.19 13.24
N LYS A 143 -13.08 9.63 12.03
CA LYS A 143 -13.64 8.31 11.71
C LYS A 143 -12.57 7.24 11.70
N LYS A 144 -12.82 6.18 12.45
CA LYS A 144 -11.99 4.99 12.47
C LYS A 144 -12.56 3.95 11.51
N HIS A 145 -11.71 3.45 10.63
CA HIS A 145 -12.06 2.43 9.67
C HIS A 145 -11.33 1.14 10.01
N LEU A 146 -11.95 0.01 9.68
CA LEU A 146 -11.32 -1.31 9.65
C LEU A 146 -11.33 -1.79 8.21
N VAL A 147 -10.14 -2.04 7.68
CA VAL A 147 -9.92 -2.60 6.36
C VAL A 147 -9.49 -4.05 6.53
N ILE A 148 -10.15 -4.94 5.80
CA ILE A 148 -9.82 -6.35 5.72
C ILE A 148 -9.52 -6.68 4.26
N GLU A 149 -8.28 -7.09 3.99
CA GLU A 149 -7.85 -7.62 2.71
C GLU A 149 -7.79 -9.15 2.78
N GLU A 150 -8.69 -9.81 2.05
CA GLU A 150 -8.64 -11.26 1.84
C GLU A 150 -7.89 -11.55 0.55
N THR A 151 -6.76 -12.26 0.68
CA THR A 151 -5.92 -12.70 -0.44
C THR A 151 -5.90 -14.22 -0.53
N LEU A 152 -6.33 -14.77 -1.67
CA LEU A 152 -6.13 -16.17 -2.02
C LEU A 152 -5.02 -16.28 -3.06
N ILE A 153 -3.81 -16.63 -2.63
CA ILE A 153 -2.71 -16.95 -3.54
C ILE A 153 -2.94 -18.34 -4.09
N LYS A 154 -3.05 -18.48 -5.41
CA LYS A 154 -3.44 -19.74 -6.05
C LYS A 154 -2.40 -20.85 -5.89
N GLN A 155 -1.13 -20.48 -5.72
CA GLN A 155 -0.04 -21.39 -5.42
C GLN A 155 0.24 -21.43 -3.91
N PRO A 156 0.34 -22.61 -3.28
CA PRO A 156 0.71 -22.71 -1.88
C PRO A 156 2.07 -22.06 -1.64
N ARG A 157 2.14 -21.15 -0.69
CA ARG A 157 3.37 -20.49 -0.23
C ARG A 157 3.38 -20.32 1.28
N THR A 158 4.58 -20.35 1.85
CA THR A 158 4.81 -19.97 3.24
C THR A 158 4.74 -18.45 3.37
N ILE A 159 4.10 -17.98 4.43
CA ILE A 159 3.98 -16.58 4.81
C ILE A 159 4.70 -16.41 6.13
N ASP A 160 5.40 -15.29 6.29
CA ASP A 160 6.03 -14.91 7.54
C ASP A 160 5.52 -13.53 8.01
N GLN A 161 6.02 -13.09 9.16
CA GLN A 161 5.68 -11.81 9.77
C GLN A 161 6.12 -10.57 8.95
N ASN A 162 6.95 -10.74 7.92
CA ASN A 162 7.41 -9.66 7.04
C ASN A 162 6.62 -9.63 5.73
N TYR A 163 5.55 -10.42 5.63
CA TYR A 163 4.70 -10.40 4.45
C TYR A 163 4.00 -9.05 4.33
N GLU A 164 4.33 -8.33 3.27
CA GLU A 164 3.73 -7.06 2.88
C GLU A 164 2.65 -7.31 1.82
N ASP A 165 1.40 -7.08 2.20
CA ASP A 165 0.33 -6.77 1.26
C ASP A 165 -0.35 -5.50 1.74
N HIS A 166 -0.70 -4.65 0.78
CA HIS A 166 -1.16 -3.29 1.02
C HIS A 166 -2.28 -3.04 0.02
N ALA A 167 -3.50 -2.94 0.54
CA ALA A 167 -4.65 -2.67 -0.30
C ALA A 167 -4.58 -1.25 -0.86
N LEU A 168 -4.54 -1.14 -2.19
CA LEU A 168 -4.58 0.14 -2.89
C LEU A 168 -5.95 0.36 -3.56
N VAL A 169 -6.66 1.39 -3.13
CA VAL A 169 -7.87 1.89 -3.78
C VAL A 169 -7.51 3.09 -4.66
N ILE A 170 -7.71 2.94 -5.95
CA ILE A 170 -7.47 3.94 -6.98
C ILE A 170 -8.78 4.65 -7.30
N TYR A 171 -8.78 5.97 -7.20
CA TYR A 171 -9.92 6.83 -7.51
C TYR A 171 -9.70 7.43 -8.89
N THR A 172 -10.56 7.15 -9.86
CA THR A 172 -10.43 7.69 -11.23
C THR A 172 -11.73 8.34 -11.68
N PRO A 173 -11.68 9.52 -12.30
CA PRO A 173 -12.86 10.08 -12.94
C PRO A 173 -13.17 9.34 -14.24
N THR A 174 -14.46 9.10 -14.44
CA THR A 174 -15.05 8.57 -15.66
C THR A 174 -15.49 9.70 -16.60
N GLU A 175 -15.83 9.35 -17.82
CA GLU A 175 -16.20 10.28 -18.90
C GLU A 175 -17.42 11.16 -18.58
N ASN A 176 -18.35 10.66 -17.75
CA ASN A 176 -19.54 11.40 -17.34
C ASN A 176 -19.34 12.14 -16.00
N GLY A 177 -18.10 12.24 -15.51
CA GLY A 177 -17.75 12.93 -14.27
C GLY A 177 -18.01 12.12 -13.00
N LEU A 178 -18.46 10.86 -13.09
CA LEU A 178 -18.55 9.97 -11.92
C LEU A 178 -17.16 9.48 -11.49
N ILE A 179 -16.99 9.16 -10.22
CA ILE A 179 -15.76 8.58 -9.68
C ILE A 179 -15.89 7.06 -9.67
N LYS A 180 -14.92 6.37 -10.29
CA LYS A 180 -14.74 4.93 -10.17
C LYS A 180 -13.67 4.64 -9.12
N GLU A 181 -14.01 3.80 -8.16
CA GLU A 181 -13.06 3.18 -7.24
C GLU A 181 -12.61 1.83 -7.83
N SER A 182 -11.30 1.62 -7.90
CA SER A 182 -10.70 0.36 -8.37
C SER A 182 -9.71 -0.15 -7.33
N PHE A 183 -9.78 -1.42 -7.00
CA PHE A 183 -8.90 -2.04 -6.01
C PHE A 183 -7.81 -2.86 -6.70
N LYS A 184 -6.57 -2.78 -6.19
CA LYS A 184 -5.44 -3.64 -6.57
C LYS A 184 -4.86 -4.23 -5.27
N GLY A 185 -4.82 -5.56 -5.15
CA GLY A 185 -4.40 -6.26 -3.92
C GLY A 185 -2.95 -6.77 -3.91
N ASN A 186 -2.18 -6.49 -4.96
CA ASN A 186 -0.74 -6.68 -4.94
C ASN A 186 -0.10 -5.60 -5.79
N TYR A 187 0.48 -4.64 -5.09
CA TYR A 187 1.15 -3.52 -5.69
C TYR A 187 2.52 -3.36 -5.06
N TYR A 188 3.49 -2.87 -5.83
CA TYR A 188 4.81 -2.57 -5.29
C TYR A 188 4.67 -1.51 -4.20
N HIS A 189 4.82 -1.93 -2.96
CA HIS A 189 4.86 -1.03 -1.81
C HIS A 189 6.30 -0.77 -1.41
N GLN A 190 6.60 0.44 -0.97
CA GLN A 190 7.88 0.79 -0.35
C GLN A 190 7.66 1.77 0.80
N HIS A 191 8.42 1.57 1.87
CA HIS A 191 8.28 2.28 3.16
C HIS A 191 8.73 3.74 3.19
N THR A 192 8.83 4.39 2.04
CA THR A 192 9.28 5.78 1.93
C THR A 192 8.28 6.60 1.13
N ASP A 193 7.98 7.80 1.61
CA ASP A 193 6.88 8.63 1.10
C ASP A 193 7.01 8.96 -0.39
N ILE A 194 8.23 9.22 -0.85
CA ILE A 194 8.53 9.52 -2.25
C ILE A 194 8.16 8.34 -3.15
N PHE A 195 8.58 7.12 -2.78
CA PHE A 195 8.31 5.94 -3.57
C PHE A 195 6.84 5.57 -3.54
N SER A 196 6.18 5.65 -2.37
CA SER A 196 4.73 5.42 -2.26
C SER A 196 3.95 6.37 -3.18
N VAL A 197 4.19 7.68 -3.12
CA VAL A 197 3.49 8.66 -3.97
C VAL A 197 3.81 8.44 -5.46
N TYR A 198 5.06 8.10 -5.80
CA TYR A 198 5.44 7.76 -7.18
C TYR A 198 4.66 6.54 -7.69
N PHE A 199 4.67 5.44 -6.93
CA PHE A 199 3.98 4.22 -7.29
C PHE A 199 2.45 4.48 -7.36
N TYR A 200 1.82 5.13 -6.40
CA TYR A 200 0.38 5.40 -6.45
C TYR A 200 -0.02 6.35 -7.59
N THR A 201 0.88 7.24 -8.00
CA THR A 201 0.71 8.04 -9.22
C THR A 201 0.67 7.19 -10.48
N GLN A 202 1.62 6.26 -10.65
CA GLN A 202 1.63 5.36 -11.81
C GLN A 202 0.34 4.52 -11.86
N ALA A 203 -0.08 3.97 -10.72
CA ALA A 203 -1.30 3.20 -10.61
C ALA A 203 -2.55 4.02 -10.98
N PHE A 204 -2.65 5.27 -10.51
CA PHE A 204 -3.72 6.19 -10.87
C PHE A 204 -3.82 6.39 -12.38
N PHE A 205 -2.72 6.74 -13.05
CA PHE A 205 -2.76 7.01 -14.49
C PHE A 205 -2.99 5.75 -15.33
N GLN A 206 -2.47 4.59 -14.91
CA GLN A 206 -2.76 3.33 -15.57
C GLN A 206 -4.26 3.01 -15.52
N GLU A 207 -4.88 3.09 -14.34
CA GLU A 207 -6.32 2.86 -14.21
C GLU A 207 -7.13 3.95 -14.94
N LEU A 208 -6.68 5.21 -14.91
CA LEU A 208 -7.33 6.31 -15.61
C LEU A 208 -7.39 6.05 -17.11
N ILE A 209 -6.27 5.60 -17.70
CA ILE A 209 -6.22 5.20 -19.11
C ILE A 209 -7.19 4.06 -19.34
N GLU A 210 -7.19 3.01 -18.50
CA GLU A 210 -8.07 1.85 -18.66
C GLU A 210 -9.57 2.19 -18.61
N VAL A 211 -9.96 3.06 -17.68
CA VAL A 211 -11.35 3.50 -17.47
C VAL A 211 -11.82 4.44 -18.56
N ASN A 212 -10.91 5.24 -19.10
CA ASN A 212 -11.24 6.40 -19.93
C ASN A 212 -10.57 6.31 -21.30
N LYS A 213 -10.31 5.08 -21.79
CA LYS A 213 -9.44 4.73 -22.94
C LYS A 213 -9.61 5.58 -24.22
N TYR A 214 -10.69 6.35 -24.37
CA TYR A 214 -10.96 7.09 -25.59
C TYR A 214 -11.50 8.52 -25.41
N ASN A 215 -11.67 9.04 -24.18
CA ASN A 215 -12.38 10.32 -23.95
C ASN A 215 -11.66 11.34 -23.03
N LEU A 216 -10.44 11.06 -22.58
CA LEU A 216 -9.58 12.08 -21.97
C LEU A 216 -8.84 12.87 -23.05
N GLU A 217 -9.20 14.13 -23.22
CA GLU A 217 -8.46 15.08 -24.06
C GLU A 217 -7.15 15.53 -23.38
N LEU A 218 -6.29 14.56 -23.07
CA LEU A 218 -4.95 14.81 -22.57
C LEU A 218 -4.10 15.44 -23.66
N LYS A 219 -3.16 16.30 -23.26
CA LYS A 219 -2.25 16.96 -24.21
C LYS A 219 -1.28 15.98 -24.87
N TYR A 220 -1.04 14.84 -24.23
CA TYR A 220 -0.17 13.77 -24.71
C TYR A 220 -0.89 12.43 -24.68
N ASP A 221 -0.50 11.55 -25.60
CA ASP A 221 -0.98 10.19 -25.65
C ASP A 221 -0.21 9.35 -24.62
N MET A 222 -0.76 9.23 -23.41
CA MET A 222 -0.16 8.46 -22.31
C MET A 222 -0.09 6.96 -22.58
N THR A 223 -0.66 6.46 -23.69
CA THR A 223 -0.47 5.07 -24.13
C THR A 223 0.84 4.86 -24.90
N LYS A 224 1.50 5.95 -25.30
CA LYS A 224 2.73 5.95 -26.11
C LYS A 224 3.90 6.63 -25.42
N ASP A 225 3.63 7.68 -24.66
CA ASP A 225 4.63 8.48 -23.95
C ASP A 225 4.59 8.19 -22.44
N GLU A 226 5.75 8.19 -21.78
CA GLU A 226 5.84 8.12 -20.32
C GLU A 226 5.42 9.45 -19.69
N LEU A 227 4.77 9.35 -18.52
CA LEU A 227 4.39 10.51 -17.72
C LEU A 227 5.65 11.22 -17.20
N ASP A 228 5.86 12.47 -17.65
CA ASP A 228 7.05 13.24 -17.33
C ASP A 228 6.85 14.04 -16.03
N TYR A 229 7.03 13.37 -14.89
CA TYR A 229 6.94 13.95 -13.55
C TYR A 229 8.01 13.41 -12.60
N THR A 230 8.23 14.14 -11.52
CA THR A 230 9.13 13.75 -10.42
C THR A 230 8.38 13.90 -9.10
N VAL A 231 8.56 12.94 -8.19
CA VAL A 231 8.07 13.04 -6.81
C VAL A 231 9.26 13.26 -5.91
N GLY A 232 9.19 14.24 -5.02
CA GLY A 232 10.29 14.57 -4.15
C GLY A 232 10.10 15.91 -3.47
N TYR A 233 11.20 16.42 -2.94
CA TYR A 233 11.28 17.76 -2.38
C TYR A 233 11.92 18.69 -3.39
N PHE A 234 11.35 19.87 -3.53
CA PHE A 234 11.81 20.86 -4.51
C PHE A 234 12.14 22.18 -3.84
N ASP A 235 13.25 22.80 -4.26
CA ASP A 235 13.53 24.20 -3.93
C ASP A 235 12.57 25.15 -4.68
N LYS A 236 12.64 26.43 -4.36
CA LYS A 236 11.83 27.49 -4.99
C LYS A 236 12.10 27.67 -6.49
N GLU A 237 13.24 27.19 -6.98
CA GLU A 237 13.63 27.18 -8.40
C GLU A 237 13.11 25.93 -9.15
N GLY A 238 12.66 24.90 -8.43
CA GLY A 238 12.15 23.64 -8.98
C GLY A 238 13.20 22.55 -9.14
N ASN A 239 14.37 22.70 -8.56
CA ASN A 239 15.37 21.63 -8.50
C ASN A 239 14.95 20.62 -7.45
N GLU A 240 15.07 19.34 -7.81
CA GLU A 240 14.87 18.24 -6.87
C GLU A 240 16.03 18.19 -5.88
N MET A 241 15.70 18.04 -4.60
CA MET A 241 16.65 17.96 -3.50
C MET A 241 16.81 16.51 -3.05
N ASP A 242 18.01 16.15 -2.62
CA ASP A 242 18.24 14.85 -1.97
C ASP A 242 17.45 14.82 -0.65
N PRO A 243 16.56 13.84 -0.42
CA PRO A 243 15.82 13.73 0.83
C PRO A 243 16.70 13.66 2.08
N TYR A 244 17.95 13.18 1.95
CA TYR A 244 18.91 13.12 3.05
C TYR A 244 19.50 14.48 3.43
N ASP A 245 19.38 15.49 2.56
CA ASP A 245 19.83 16.87 2.84
C ASP A 245 18.75 17.70 3.56
N ILE A 246 17.58 17.12 3.81
CA ILE A 246 16.43 17.79 4.40
C ILE A 246 16.38 17.47 5.89
N THR A 247 16.47 18.51 6.69
CA THR A 247 16.48 18.47 8.15
C THR A 247 15.33 19.31 8.69
N ASP A 248 14.97 19.13 9.95
CA ASP A 248 13.93 19.95 10.59
C ASP A 248 14.25 21.46 10.56
N GLU A 249 15.53 21.84 10.43
CA GLU A 249 15.98 23.23 10.40
C GLU A 249 15.77 23.90 9.03
N ASN A 250 15.81 23.14 7.94
CA ASN A 250 15.72 23.66 6.57
C ASN A 250 14.48 23.15 5.79
N ARG A 251 13.67 22.27 6.38
CA ARG A 251 12.49 21.66 5.74
C ARG A 251 11.55 22.69 5.13
N ASP A 252 11.37 23.83 5.79
CA ASP A 252 10.48 24.92 5.33
C ASP A 252 10.98 25.63 4.06
N GLU A 253 12.24 25.41 3.66
CA GLU A 253 12.80 25.93 2.41
C GLU A 253 12.38 25.10 1.19
N PHE A 254 11.85 23.90 1.41
CA PHE A 254 11.52 22.93 0.37
C PHE A 254 10.03 22.61 0.32
N THR A 255 9.55 22.26 -0.86
CA THR A 255 8.18 21.79 -1.06
C THR A 255 8.17 20.33 -1.47
N PHE A 256 7.60 19.47 -0.64
CA PHE A 256 7.31 18.09 -1.03
C PHE A 256 6.11 18.03 -1.97
N GLY A 257 6.19 17.24 -3.04
CA GLY A 257 5.05 16.97 -3.89
C GLY A 257 5.42 16.32 -5.22
N ILE A 258 4.56 16.56 -6.21
CA ILE A 258 4.67 16.00 -7.54
C ILE A 258 4.93 17.15 -8.52
N GLN A 259 6.13 17.22 -9.07
CA GLN A 259 6.51 18.21 -10.06
C GLN A 259 6.32 17.66 -11.48
N LEU A 260 5.46 18.31 -12.26
CA LEU A 260 5.32 18.05 -13.68
C LEU A 260 6.49 18.70 -14.43
N LYS A 261 7.28 17.90 -15.15
CA LYS A 261 8.36 18.43 -16.02
C LYS A 261 7.80 18.96 -17.33
N LYS A 262 6.67 18.41 -17.78
CA LYS A 262 5.83 18.94 -18.86
C LYS A 262 4.37 18.91 -18.44
N ASP A 263 3.62 19.94 -18.83
CA ASP A 263 2.19 19.98 -18.57
C ASP A 263 1.43 19.06 -19.53
N PHE A 264 1.09 17.87 -19.05
CA PHE A 264 0.32 16.87 -19.80
C PHE A 264 -1.17 16.80 -19.43
N LEU A 265 -1.59 17.57 -18.43
CA LEU A 265 -2.98 17.60 -17.97
C LEU A 265 -3.92 18.25 -19.01
N PRO A 266 -5.23 17.94 -19.00
CA PRO A 266 -6.19 18.55 -19.91
C PRO A 266 -6.19 20.08 -19.86
N ARG A 267 -6.66 20.69 -20.96
CA ARG A 267 -6.83 22.16 -21.05
C ARG A 267 -8.08 22.64 -20.35
N ASP A 268 -9.14 21.84 -20.34
CA ASP A 268 -10.36 22.15 -19.62
C ASP A 268 -10.09 22.17 -18.11
N GLU A 269 -10.43 23.28 -17.46
CA GLU A 269 -10.14 23.49 -16.04
C GLU A 269 -10.94 22.52 -15.15
N THR A 270 -12.17 22.19 -15.54
CA THR A 270 -13.02 21.29 -14.75
C THR A 270 -12.48 19.87 -14.77
N GLN A 271 -12.12 19.35 -15.95
CA GLN A 271 -11.49 18.04 -16.11
C GLN A 271 -10.12 17.98 -15.43
N ARG A 272 -9.32 19.04 -15.58
CA ARG A 272 -8.01 19.15 -14.91
C ARG A 272 -8.17 19.06 -13.39
N GLU A 273 -9.09 19.84 -12.81
CA GLU A 273 -9.36 19.83 -11.39
C GLU A 273 -9.84 18.46 -10.91
N LEU A 274 -10.74 17.83 -11.66
CA LEU A 274 -11.27 16.51 -11.31
C LEU A 274 -10.17 15.42 -11.34
N ILE A 275 -9.26 15.46 -12.31
CA ILE A 275 -8.11 14.55 -12.36
C ILE A 275 -7.18 14.79 -11.18
N LEU A 276 -6.82 16.05 -10.93
CA LEU A 276 -5.92 16.42 -9.83
C LEU A 276 -6.49 16.01 -8.47
N PHE A 277 -7.79 16.22 -8.24
CA PHE A 277 -8.48 15.82 -7.02
C PHE A 277 -8.43 14.30 -6.81
N ASN A 278 -8.79 13.51 -7.84
CA ASN A 278 -8.81 12.05 -7.73
C ASN A 278 -7.40 11.43 -7.70
N TRP A 279 -6.42 12.08 -8.33
CA TRP A 279 -5.02 11.73 -8.21
C TRP A 279 -4.54 11.95 -6.77
N ALA A 280 -4.80 13.14 -6.21
CA ALA A 280 -4.52 13.44 -4.80
C ALA A 280 -5.19 12.45 -3.84
N LYS A 281 -6.45 12.10 -4.12
CA LYS A 281 -7.20 11.10 -3.37
C LYS A 281 -6.54 9.72 -3.39
N THR A 282 -6.08 9.28 -4.56
CA THR A 282 -5.37 8.00 -4.69
C THR A 282 -4.06 8.00 -3.89
N VAL A 283 -3.26 9.06 -3.96
CA VAL A 283 -1.96 9.10 -3.28
C VAL A 283 -2.07 9.32 -1.77
N LEU A 284 -3.07 10.08 -1.28
CA LEU A 284 -3.23 10.42 0.14
C LEU A 284 -4.21 9.55 0.93
N ILE A 285 -5.14 8.84 0.27
CA ILE A 285 -6.11 7.98 0.99
C ILE A 285 -6.37 6.63 0.31
N GLY A 286 -5.75 6.40 -0.85
CA GLY A 286 -5.90 5.16 -1.59
C GLY A 286 -5.19 3.99 -0.94
N ASP A 287 -4.01 4.24 -0.37
CA ASP A 287 -3.32 3.26 0.46
C ASP A 287 -4.11 3.04 1.75
N LYS A 288 -4.52 1.79 1.97
CA LYS A 288 -5.27 1.39 3.15
C LYS A 288 -4.40 0.84 4.26
N ALA A 289 -3.13 0.55 3.97
CA ALA A 289 -2.18 0.33 5.04
C ALA A 289 -1.91 1.66 5.74
N ASP A 290 -1.64 1.59 7.04
CA ASP A 290 -1.26 2.74 7.85
C ASP A 290 0.16 3.20 7.45
N SER A 291 0.24 3.77 6.26
CA SER A 291 1.49 4.21 5.65
C SER A 291 1.91 5.48 6.38
N ARG A 292 3.10 5.44 6.97
CA ARG A 292 3.73 6.54 7.73
C ARG A 292 3.92 7.84 6.92
N VAL A 293 3.51 7.85 5.66
CA VAL A 293 3.37 9.01 4.76
C VAL A 293 2.69 10.21 5.41
N TYR A 294 1.94 10.01 6.50
CA TYR A 294 1.11 11.06 7.12
C TYR A 294 1.67 11.66 8.41
N GLU A 295 2.88 11.31 8.88
CA GLU A 295 3.50 12.04 9.98
C GLU A 295 4.03 13.42 9.51
N GLY A 296 3.11 14.38 9.41
CA GLY A 296 3.41 15.80 9.23
C GLY A 296 3.15 16.36 7.83
N SER A 297 2.48 15.64 6.93
CA SER A 297 2.08 16.18 5.63
C SER A 297 0.76 15.56 5.16
N GLU A 298 -0.34 15.97 5.80
CA GLU A 298 -1.73 15.73 5.37
C GLU A 298 -2.05 16.43 4.02
N LYS A 299 -1.06 16.63 3.14
CA LYS A 299 -1.15 17.47 1.95
C LYS A 299 -0.22 16.98 0.85
N VAL A 300 -0.73 16.96 -0.38
CA VAL A 300 0.07 16.77 -1.60
C VAL A 300 0.09 18.06 -2.40
N ASN A 301 1.26 18.44 -2.89
CA ASN A 301 1.45 19.57 -3.80
C ASN A 301 1.63 19.09 -5.23
N PHE A 302 1.05 19.82 -6.18
CA PHE A 302 1.36 19.70 -7.59
C PHE A 302 2.14 20.94 -8.03
N LEU A 303 3.33 20.69 -8.58
CA LEU A 303 4.31 21.73 -8.92
C LEU A 303 4.60 21.79 -10.42
N SER A 304 4.96 22.98 -10.89
CA SER A 304 5.55 23.21 -12.20
C SER A 304 6.68 24.23 -12.06
N ALA A 305 7.90 23.81 -12.38
CA ALA A 305 9.12 24.60 -12.20
C ALA A 305 9.22 25.27 -10.80
N GLY A 306 9.13 24.46 -9.75
CA GLY A 306 9.23 24.87 -8.34
C GLY A 306 8.00 25.58 -7.78
N LYS A 307 7.02 25.93 -8.62
CA LYS A 307 5.82 26.65 -8.20
C LYS A 307 4.67 25.69 -7.98
N VAL A 308 4.11 25.71 -6.78
CA VAL A 308 2.84 25.04 -6.48
C VAL A 308 1.73 25.69 -7.29
N PHE A 309 1.08 24.93 -8.16
CA PHE A 309 -0.11 25.38 -8.88
C PHE A 309 -1.40 24.78 -8.31
N LYS A 310 -1.30 23.70 -7.53
CA LYS A 310 -2.42 23.10 -6.80
C LYS A 310 -1.94 22.36 -5.56
N SER A 311 -2.75 22.34 -4.52
CA SER A 311 -2.56 21.50 -3.34
C SER A 311 -3.89 20.87 -2.96
N PHE A 312 -3.85 19.70 -2.33
CA PHE A 312 -4.99 19.10 -1.65
C PHE A 312 -4.55 18.58 -0.30
N THR A 313 -5.39 18.82 0.69
CA THR A 313 -5.25 18.29 2.05
C THR A 313 -6.13 17.07 2.25
N LEU A 314 -5.80 16.25 3.26
CA LEU A 314 -6.62 15.10 3.66
C LEU A 314 -8.07 15.54 3.95
N TYR A 315 -8.25 16.67 4.66
CA TYR A 315 -9.55 17.26 4.95
C TYR A 315 -10.37 17.50 3.67
N GLU A 316 -9.78 18.16 2.68
CA GLU A 316 -10.46 18.47 1.41
C GLU A 316 -10.87 17.21 0.62
N LEU A 317 -10.17 16.08 0.80
CA LEU A 317 -10.41 14.86 0.04
C LEU A 317 -11.48 13.94 0.64
N VAL A 318 -11.79 14.14 1.93
CA VAL A 318 -12.74 13.33 2.70
C VAL A 318 -14.05 14.05 3.05
N THR A 319 -14.13 15.37 2.86
CA THR A 319 -15.36 16.19 2.96
C THR A 319 -16.04 16.38 1.61
#